data_AF-A0A7X5N3D3-F1
#
_entry.id   AF-A0A7X5N3D3-F1
#
_cell.length_a   1.000
_cell.length_b   1.000
_cell.length_c   1.000
_cell.angle_alpha   90.00
_cell.angle_beta   90.00
_cell.angle_gamma   90.00
#
_symmetry.space_group_name_H-M   'P 1'
#
loop_
_entity.id
_entity.type
_entity.pdbx_description
1 polymer ?
#
loop_
_entity_poly.entity_id
_entity_poly.type
_entity_poly.pdbx_seq_one_letter_code
_entity_poly.pdbx_strand_id
1 'polypeptide(L)'
;WRAARSNVGVDYAFRPYYQQALANGSGSFYGIGMTTSEPGYFLSQAIVDAGGQVQGVVVIKIALAALEREWLQTPDIVLASDAHAVVFLASRPQWRYRMLA
;
A
#
# COMPACT_ATOMS: atom_id res chain seq x y z
N TRP A 1 8.94 3.31 -19.87
CA TRP A 1 8.02 4.40 -19.51
C TRP A 1 6.81 4.53 -20.44
N ARG A 2 6.87 4.12 -21.72
CA ARG A 2 5.74 4.25 -22.69
C ARG A 2 4.60 3.22 -22.58
N ALA A 3 4.68 2.29 -21.63
CA ALA A 3 3.64 1.27 -21.46
C ALA A 3 2.37 1.89 -20.83
N ALA A 4 1.19 1.39 -21.19
CA ALA A 4 -0.09 1.87 -20.65
C ALA A 4 -0.19 1.78 -19.11
N ARG A 5 0.57 0.84 -18.50
CA ARG A 5 0.62 0.65 -17.04
C ARG A 5 1.84 1.31 -16.37
N SER A 6 2.46 2.28 -17.03
CA SER A 6 3.62 3.00 -16.49
C SER A 6 3.21 4.02 -15.43
N ASN A 7 3.97 4.10 -14.34
CA ASN A 7 3.78 5.14 -13.31
C ASN A 7 4.48 6.47 -13.66
N VAL A 8 5.30 6.49 -14.72
CA VAL A 8 6.04 7.70 -15.14
C VAL A 8 5.05 8.75 -15.68
N GLY A 9 5.14 9.97 -15.17
CA GLY A 9 4.32 11.11 -15.59
C GLY A 9 2.94 11.20 -14.93
N VAL A 10 2.62 10.29 -14.01
CA VAL A 10 1.37 10.32 -13.24
C VAL A 10 1.59 11.07 -11.93
N ASP A 11 0.69 11.98 -11.59
CA ASP A 11 0.72 12.68 -10.32
C ASP A 11 0.17 11.78 -9.19
N TYR A 12 0.99 11.59 -8.17
CA TYR A 12 0.67 10.82 -6.96
C TYR A 12 0.68 11.66 -5.69
N ALA A 13 0.77 12.99 -5.79
CA ALA A 13 0.90 13.89 -4.64
C ALA A 13 -0.26 13.81 -3.65
N PHE A 14 -1.45 13.42 -4.13
CA PHE A 14 -2.66 13.24 -3.31
C PHE A 14 -2.70 11.89 -2.56
N ARG A 15 -1.77 10.98 -2.82
CA ARG A 15 -1.82 9.64 -2.22
C ARG A 15 -1.39 9.67 -0.76
N PRO A 16 -2.09 8.95 0.14
CA PRO A 16 -1.75 8.95 1.57
C PRO A 16 -0.31 8.53 1.86
N TYR A 17 0.22 7.51 1.17
CA TYR A 17 1.62 7.10 1.35
C TYR A 17 2.60 8.24 0.98
N TYR A 18 2.31 9.02 -0.07
CA TYR A 18 3.16 10.12 -0.48
C TYR A 18 3.12 11.26 0.53
N GLN A 19 1.91 11.66 0.96
CA GLN A 19 1.71 12.72 1.96
C GLN A 19 2.34 12.35 3.31
N GLN A 20 2.17 11.10 3.75
CA GLN A 20 2.79 10.59 4.98
C GLN A 20 4.32 10.61 4.90
N ALA A 21 4.91 10.18 3.79
CA ALA A 21 6.36 10.23 3.63
C ALA A 21 6.91 11.66 3.70
N LEU A 22 6.22 12.64 3.10
CA LEU A 22 6.62 14.05 3.21
C LEU A 22 6.47 14.60 4.64
N ALA A 23 5.41 14.23 5.35
CA ALA A 23 5.12 14.75 6.69
C ALA A 23 5.99 14.10 7.78
N ASN A 24 6.22 12.78 7.67
CA ASN A 24 6.75 11.95 8.76
C ASN A 24 8.06 11.25 8.37
N GLY A 25 8.59 11.48 7.17
CA GLY A 25 9.74 10.78 6.60
C GLY A 25 9.41 9.40 6.01
N SER A 26 8.34 8.75 6.47
CA SER A 26 7.85 7.47 5.95
C SER A 26 6.33 7.40 5.91
N GLY A 27 5.79 6.50 5.10
CA GLY A 27 4.35 6.31 4.96
C GLY A 27 3.99 4.89 4.54
N SER A 28 2.79 4.47 4.93
CA SER A 28 2.22 3.19 4.50
C SER A 28 0.73 3.32 4.21
N PHE A 29 0.26 2.60 3.21
CA PHE A 29 -1.14 2.65 2.81
C PHE A 29 -1.56 1.39 2.06
N TYR A 30 -2.68 0.78 2.46
CA TYR A 30 -3.33 -0.23 1.64
C TYR A 30 -4.29 0.44 0.66
N GLY A 31 -4.24 0.10 -0.62
CA GLY A 31 -5.17 0.65 -1.60
C GLY A 31 -5.14 -0.01 -2.96
N ILE A 32 -6.05 0.46 -3.83
CA ILE A 32 -6.10 0.04 -5.24
C ILE A 32 -5.20 0.96 -6.07
N GLY A 33 -4.27 0.37 -6.83
CA GLY A 33 -3.34 1.14 -7.67
C GLY A 33 -4.05 1.91 -8.78
N MET A 34 -3.73 3.21 -8.94
CA MET A 34 -4.37 4.08 -9.93
C MET A 34 -4.15 3.60 -11.37
N THR A 35 -2.92 3.19 -11.67
CA THR A 35 -2.50 2.78 -13.02
C THR A 35 -2.74 1.30 -13.30
N THR A 36 -2.79 0.45 -12.26
CA THR A 36 -2.88 -1.01 -12.42
C THR A 36 -4.24 -1.58 -12.05
N SER A 37 -5.09 -0.84 -11.34
CA SER A 37 -6.36 -1.32 -10.77
C SER A 37 -6.23 -2.55 -9.86
N GLU A 38 -5.03 -2.83 -9.38
CA GLU A 38 -4.72 -3.97 -8.54
C GLU A 38 -4.49 -3.52 -7.09
N PRO A 39 -5.05 -4.23 -6.09
CA PRO A 39 -4.77 -3.95 -4.68
C PRO A 39 -3.29 -4.13 -4.37
N GLY A 40 -2.80 -3.34 -3.42
CA GLY A 40 -1.45 -3.48 -2.90
C GLY A 40 -1.24 -2.69 -1.62
N TYR A 41 -0.21 -3.08 -0.89
CA TYR A 41 0.30 -2.32 0.24
C TYR A 41 1.47 -1.47 -0.22
N PHE A 42 1.33 -0.16 -0.08
CA PHE A 42 2.32 0.81 -0.48
C PHE A 42 3.17 1.17 0.72
N LEU A 43 4.48 1.00 0.60
CA LEU A 43 5.48 1.50 1.54
C LEU A 43 6.21 2.65 0.88
N SER A 44 6.49 3.71 1.64
CA SER A 44 7.10 4.92 1.11
C SER A 44 8.08 5.55 2.08
N GLN A 45 9.12 6.17 1.52
CA GLN A 45 10.18 6.83 2.27
C GLN A 45 10.58 8.12 1.56
N ALA A 46 10.73 9.21 2.33
CA ALA A 46 11.28 10.45 1.81
C ALA A 46 12.78 10.29 1.51
N ILE A 47 13.20 10.79 0.35
CA ILE A 47 14.61 10.91 -0.03
C ILE A 47 15.05 12.29 0.46
N VAL A 48 16.01 12.31 1.39
CA VAL A 48 16.56 13.54 1.96
C VAL A 48 18.00 13.72 1.50
N ASP A 49 18.39 14.96 1.21
CA ASP A 49 19.79 15.30 0.96
C ASP A 49 20.59 15.46 2.27
N ALA A 50 21.88 15.76 2.13
CA ALA A 50 22.77 15.98 3.28
C ALA A 50 22.38 17.20 4.14
N GLY A 51 21.62 18.15 3.59
CA GLY A 51 21.09 19.32 4.30
C GLY A 51 19.73 19.07 4.97
N GLY A 52 19.18 17.86 4.85
CA GLY A 52 17.87 17.50 5.41
C GLY A 52 16.67 17.95 4.57
N GLN A 53 16.90 18.46 3.35
CA GLN A 53 15.80 18.84 2.44
C GLN A 53 15.27 17.61 1.71
N VAL A 54 13.94 17.53 1.59
CA VAL A 54 13.28 16.42 0.88
C VAL A 54 13.37 16.65 -0.63
N GLN A 55 13.98 15.70 -1.34
CA GLN A 55 14.19 15.71 -2.79
C GLN A 55 13.12 14.90 -3.54
N GLY A 56 12.39 14.03 -2.85
CA GLY A 56 11.35 13.19 -3.43
C GLY A 56 10.94 12.05 -2.50
N VAL A 57 10.17 11.10 -3.03
CA VAL A 57 9.69 9.93 -2.29
C VAL A 57 9.93 8.67 -3.12
N VAL A 58 10.54 7.66 -2.52
CA VAL A 58 10.59 6.30 -3.08
C VAL A 58 9.40 5.52 -2.57
N VAL A 59 8.75 4.73 -3.44
CA VAL A 59 7.56 3.95 -3.11
C VAL A 59 7.69 2.52 -3.64
N ILE A 60 7.39 1.54 -2.80
CA ILE A 60 7.27 0.14 -3.16
C ILE A 60 5.81 -0.28 -3.04
N LYS A 61 5.27 -0.92 -4.09
CA LYS A 61 3.96 -1.59 -4.05
C LYS A 61 4.18 -3.09 -3.82
N ILE A 62 3.69 -3.59 -2.70
CA ILE A 62 3.67 -5.02 -2.38
C ILE A 62 2.32 -5.60 -2.83
N ALA A 63 2.36 -6.55 -3.75
CA ALA A 63 1.19 -7.33 -4.12
C ALA A 63 0.94 -8.41 -3.04
N LEU A 64 -0.20 -8.35 -2.37
CA LEU A 64 -0.51 -9.25 -1.25
C LEU A 64 -1.28 -10.52 -1.66
N ALA A 65 -1.63 -10.65 -2.93
CA ALA A 65 -2.41 -11.78 -3.44
C ALA A 65 -1.71 -13.15 -3.28
N ALA A 66 -0.37 -13.19 -3.24
CA ALA A 66 0.36 -14.42 -2.94
C ALA A 66 0.22 -14.82 -1.47
N LEU A 67 0.47 -13.88 -0.56
CA LEU A 67 0.34 -14.08 0.89
C LEU A 67 -1.08 -14.50 1.28
N GLU A 68 -2.10 -13.86 0.71
CA GLU A 68 -3.49 -14.21 0.97
C GLU A 68 -3.82 -15.64 0.52
N ARG A 69 -3.29 -16.09 -0.62
CA ARG A 69 -3.47 -17.46 -1.10
C ARG A 69 -2.85 -18.49 -0.18
N GLU A 70 -1.70 -18.18 0.42
CA GLU A 70 -1.05 -19.04 1.41
C GLU A 70 -1.90 -19.16 2.69
N TRP A 71 -2.47 -18.05 3.17
CA TRP A 71 -3.33 -18.05 4.37
C TRP A 71 -4.59 -18.89 4.20
N LEU A 72 -5.15 -18.97 2.99
CA LEU A 72 -6.27 -19.87 2.68
C LEU A 72 -5.96 -21.35 2.89
N GLN A 73 -4.67 -21.74 2.90
CA GLN A 73 -4.24 -23.14 3.10
C GLN A 73 -3.96 -23.48 4.56
N THR A 74 -3.99 -22.48 5.46
CA THR A 74 -3.73 -22.69 6.89
C THR A 74 -5.05 -22.94 7.64
N PRO A 75 -5.07 -23.81 8.65
CA PRO A 75 -6.27 -24.03 9.47
C PRO A 75 -6.60 -22.83 10.38
N ASP A 76 -5.63 -21.95 10.61
CA ASP A 76 -5.76 -20.80 11.48
C ASP A 76 -6.61 -19.67 10.87
N ILE A 77 -7.30 -18.96 11.74
CA ILE A 77 -8.04 -17.76 11.37
C ILE A 77 -7.08 -16.57 11.51
N VAL A 78 -6.67 -16.01 10.37
CA VAL A 78 -5.76 -14.86 10.31
C VAL A 78 -6.37 -13.74 9.48
N LEU A 79 -6.16 -12.51 9.93
CA LEU A 79 -6.56 -11.30 9.22
C LEU A 79 -5.57 -10.18 9.49
N ALA A 80 -5.53 -9.21 8.58
CA ALA A 80 -4.83 -7.95 8.77
C ALA A 80 -5.79 -6.79 8.48
N SER A 81 -5.79 -5.80 9.37
CA SER A 81 -6.56 -4.56 9.24
C SER A 81 -5.65 -3.34 9.24
N ASP A 82 -6.14 -2.24 8.67
CA ASP A 82 -5.46 -0.95 8.73
C ASP A 82 -5.82 -0.15 9.99
N ALA A 83 -5.29 1.07 10.11
CA ALA A 83 -5.57 1.98 11.21
C ALA A 83 -7.05 2.45 11.28
N HIS A 84 -7.83 2.22 10.21
CA HIS A 84 -9.26 2.47 10.16
C HIS A 84 -10.09 1.21 10.47
N ALA A 85 -9.44 0.15 10.97
CA ALA A 85 -10.03 -1.15 11.28
C ALA A 85 -10.67 -1.87 10.08
N VAL A 86 -10.28 -1.50 8.84
CA VAL A 86 -10.74 -2.19 7.63
C VAL A 86 -9.86 -3.40 7.38
N VAL A 87 -10.47 -4.58 7.33
CA VAL A 87 -9.78 -5.84 7.01
C VAL A 87 -9.41 -5.84 5.53
N PHE A 88 -8.11 -5.89 5.21
CA PHE A 88 -7.62 -5.89 3.83
C PHE A 88 -6.95 -7.20 3.40
N LEU A 89 -6.61 -8.07 4.36
CA LEU A 89 -6.26 -9.47 4.15
C LEU A 89 -7.02 -10.35 5.14
N ALA A 90 -7.49 -11.52 4.69
CA ALA A 90 -8.15 -12.49 5.55
C ALA A 90 -8.01 -13.92 5.00
N SER A 91 -7.84 -14.91 5.88
CA SER A 91 -7.98 -16.33 5.51
C SER A 91 -9.43 -16.75 5.24
N ARG A 92 -10.40 -15.85 5.48
CA ARG A 92 -11.82 -16.03 5.15
C ARG A 92 -12.26 -14.91 4.19
N PRO A 93 -12.48 -15.20 2.90
CA PRO A 93 -12.76 -14.17 1.89
C PRO A 93 -13.94 -13.25 2.23
N GLN A 94 -14.97 -13.76 2.91
CA GLN A 94 -16.15 -13.02 3.34
C GLN A 94 -15.89 -11.90 4.37
N TRP A 95 -14.71 -11.88 4.98
CA TRP A 95 -14.30 -10.86 5.93
C TRP A 95 -13.52 -9.71 5.29
N ARG A 96 -13.07 -9.89 4.05
CA ARG A 96 -12.35 -8.84 3.33
C ARG A 96 -13.25 -7.62 3.16
N TYR A 97 -12.69 -6.44 3.44
CA TYR A 97 -13.34 -5.14 3.41
C TYR A 97 -14.46 -4.94 4.44
N ARG A 98 -14.53 -5.78 5.47
CA ARG A 98 -15.35 -5.52 6.66
C ARG A 98 -14.56 -4.76 7.72
N MET A 99 -15.29 -4.07 8.58
CA MET A 99 -14.73 -3.50 9.81
C MET A 99 -14.63 -4.57 10.90
N LEU A 100 -13.67 -4.39 11.81
CA LEU A 100 -13.52 -5.23 13.00
C LEU A 100 -14.59 -4.98 14.08
N ALA A 101 -15.32 -3.86 13.99
CA ALA A 101 -16.39 -3.46 14.91
C ALA A 101 -17.74 -3.37 14.17
#